data_AF-A0A3B9FYM3-F1
#
_entry.id   AF-A0A3B9FYM3-F1
#
_cell.length_a   1.000
_cell.length_b   1.000
_cell.length_c   1.000
_cell.angle_alpha   90.00
_cell.angle_beta   90.00
_cell.angle_gamma   90.00
#
_symmetry.space_group_name_H-M   'P 1'
#
loop_
_entity.id
_entity.type
_entity.pdbx_description
1 polymer ?
#
loop_
_entity_poly.entity_id
_entity_poly.type
_entity_poly.pdbx_seq_one_letter_code
_entity_poly.pdbx_strand_id
1 'polypeptide(L)' 'MSEAGKFWYYNKAGDTEKYGPYTDDELIRLIRQGILTENDYIWMMDLEDWLRLGNSIYSSYIITE' A
#
# COMPACT_ATOMS: atom_id res chain seq x y z
N MET A 1 -15.80 14.76 15.99
CA MET A 1 -14.41 14.28 15.88
C MET A 1 -14.40 13.42 14.64
N SER A 2 -13.89 13.95 13.53
CA SER A 2 -13.89 13.22 12.26
C SER A 2 -12.97 12.01 12.39
N GLU A 3 -13.53 10.80 12.32
CA GLU A 3 -12.76 9.58 12.04
C GLU A 3 -12.09 9.79 10.68
N ALA A 4 -10.87 10.32 10.68
CA ALA A 4 -10.03 10.32 9.50
C ALA A 4 -9.79 8.83 9.18
N GLY A 5 -10.53 8.31 8.21
CA GLY A 5 -10.31 6.95 7.71
C GLY A 5 -8.83 6.78 7.40
N LYS A 6 -8.27 5.63 7.78
CA LYS A 6 -6.86 5.33 7.47
C LYS A 6 -6.75 5.16 5.96
N PHE A 7 -6.20 6.18 5.32
CA PHE A 7 -5.98 6.18 3.88
C PHE A 7 -4.54 5.82 3.56
N TRP A 8 -4.41 4.78 2.75
CA TRP A 8 -3.16 4.31 2.19
C TRP A 8 -2.91 4.95 0.83
N TYR A 9 -1.63 5.09 0.55
CA TYR A 9 -1.10 5.47 -0.73
C TYR A 9 -0.03 4.47 -1.11
N TYR A 10 0.16 4.25 -2.40
CA TYR A 10 1.24 3.42 -2.89
C TYR A 10 2.11 4.16 -3.90
N ASN A 11 3.34 3.71 -4.03
CA ASN A 11 4.30 4.14 -5.04
C ASN A 11 4.97 2.89 -5.62
N LYS A 12 5.18 2.91 -6.94
CA LYS A 12 5.80 1.81 -7.66
C LYS A 12 7.32 1.88 -7.54
N ALA A 13 7.96 0.73 -7.37
CA ALA A 13 9.42 0.69 -7.32
C ALA A 13 10.03 1.27 -8.61
N GLY A 14 10.79 2.35 -8.49
CA GLY A 14 11.38 3.06 -9.64
C GLY A 14 10.49 4.15 -10.25
N ASP A 15 9.34 4.42 -9.64
CA ASP A 15 8.46 5.53 -9.99
C ASP A 15 8.48 6.59 -8.88
N THR A 16 8.14 7.83 -9.20
CA THR A 16 7.92 8.92 -8.24
C THR A 16 6.43 9.22 -8.05
N GLU A 17 5.55 8.61 -8.87
CA GLU A 17 4.11 8.82 -8.80
C GLU A 17 3.51 8.16 -7.55
N LYS A 18 2.64 8.91 -6.87
CA LYS A 18 1.92 8.46 -5.69
C LYS A 18 0.46 8.24 -6.04
N TYR A 19 -0.03 7.05 -5.77
CA TYR A 19 -1.41 6.65 -6.05
C TYR A 19 -2.20 6.54 -4.75
N GLY A 20 -3.44 7.04 -4.76
CA GLY A 20 -4.36 7.02 -3.63
C GLY A 20 -5.13 8.34 -3.49
N PRO A 21 -5.86 8.55 -2.38
CA PRO A 21 -5.98 7.67 -1.23
C PRO A 21 -6.80 6.40 -1.50
N TYR A 22 -6.44 5.31 -0.83
CA TYR A 22 -7.16 4.03 -0.82
C TYR A 22 -7.49 3.61 0.61
N THR A 23 -8.61 2.92 0.79
CA THR A 23 -8.91 2.19 2.04
C THR A 23 -8.07 0.92 2.16
N ASP A 24 -8.02 0.31 3.35
CA ASP A 24 -7.33 -0.98 3.55
C ASP A 24 -7.87 -2.06 2.58
N ASP A 25 -9.19 -2.13 2.37
CA ASP A 25 -9.82 -3.08 1.46
C ASP A 25 -9.41 -2.87 0.00
N GLU A 26 -9.32 -1.60 -0.44
CA GLU A 26 -8.84 -1.27 -1.79
C GLU A 26 -7.36 -1.62 -1.96
N LEU A 27 -6.53 -1.31 -0.96
CA LEU A 27 -5.11 -1.69 -0.99
C LEU A 27 -4.95 -3.22 -1.09
N ILE A 28 -5.70 -3.98 -0.29
CA ILE A 28 -5.70 -5.45 -0.34
C ILE A 28 -6.14 -5.96 -1.72
N ARG A 29 -7.16 -5.34 -2.35
CA ARG A 29 -7.59 -5.70 -3.71
C ARG A 29 -6.47 -5.47 -4.73
N LEU A 30 -5.77 -4.34 -4.67
CA LEU A 30 -4.65 -4.04 -5.56
C LEU A 30 -3.52 -5.08 -5.42
N ILE A 31 -3.22 -5.49 -4.19
CA ILE A 31 -2.21 -6.52 -3.92
C ILE A 31 -2.65 -7.88 -4.48
N ARG A 32 -3.90 -8.29 -4.22
CA ARG A 32 -4.45 -9.56 -4.70
C ARG A 32 -4.58 -9.62 -6.23
N GLN A 33 -4.77 -8.48 -6.87
CA GLN A 33 -4.79 -8.37 -8.34
C GLN A 33 -3.38 -8.45 -8.95
N GLY A 34 -2.32 -8.50 -8.13
CA GLY A 34 -0.94 -8.42 -8.60
C GLY A 34 -0.56 -7.03 -9.12
N ILE A 35 -1.41 -6.01 -8.89
CA ILE A 35 -1.06 -4.63 -9.22
C ILE A 35 0.07 -4.20 -8.32
N LEU A 36 0.07 -4.55 -7.04
CA LEU A 36 1.17 -4.26 -6.11
C LEU A 36 2.02 -5.51 -5.86
N THR A 37 3.33 -5.33 -5.85
CA THR A 37 4.33 -6.37 -5.59
C THR A 37 5.09 -6.07 -4.30
N GLU A 38 5.79 -7.06 -3.76
CA GLU A 38 6.62 -6.91 -2.54
C GLU A 38 7.67 -5.79 -2.62
N ASN A 39 8.06 -5.39 -3.84
CA ASN A 39 9.02 -4.33 -4.10
C ASN A 39 8.43 -2.93 -4.01
N ASP A 40 7.12 -2.81 -4.15
CA ASP A 40 6.42 -1.52 -4.13
C ASP A 40 6.35 -0.96 -2.71
N TYR A 41 6.06 0.32 -2.61
CA TYR A 41 6.01 1.04 -1.35
C TYR A 41 4.58 1.45 -1.03
N ILE A 42 4.21 1.37 0.24
CA ILE A 42 2.95 1.84 0.79
C ILE A 42 3.21 2.87 1.89
N TRP A 43 2.32 3.84 2.01
CA TRP A 43 2.43 4.91 3.00
C TRP A 43 1.05 5.39 3.45
N MET A 44 0.94 5.84 4.68
CA MET A 44 -0.25 6.50 5.22
C MET A 44 0.19 7.68 6.09
N MET A 45 -0.70 8.63 6.38
CA MET A 45 -0.34 9.86 7.10
C MET A 45 0.29 9.63 8.49
N ASP A 46 0.00 8.49 9.13
CA ASP A 46 0.56 8.16 10.45
C ASP A 46 2.00 7.59 10.37
N LEU A 47 2.54 7.38 9.16
CA LEU A 47 3.90 6.87 8.94
C LEU A 47 4.87 8.01 8.63
N GLU A 48 6.06 7.96 9.24
CA GLU A 48 7.13 8.93 8.97
C GLU A 48 7.68 8.81 7.54
N ASP A 49 7.79 7.59 7.02
CA ASP A 49 8.34 7.31 5.69
C ASP A 49 7.63 6.12 5.02
N TRP A 50 7.86 5.98 3.72
CA TRP A 50 7.32 4.90 2.90
C TRP A 50 7.80 3.52 3.38
N LEU A 51 6.85 2.61 3.55
CA LEU A 51 7.12 1.24 3.96
C LEU A 51 7.08 0.33 2.73
N ARG A 52 8.13 -0.45 2.50
CA ARG A 52 8.12 -1.48 1.46
C ARG A 52 7.04 -2.51 1.75
N LEU A 53 6.22 -2.85 0.76
CA LEU A 53 5.06 -3.73 0.92
C LEU A 53 5.46 -5.08 1.51
N GLY A 54 6.56 -5.66 1.04
CA GLY A 54 7.12 -6.92 1.55
C GLY A 54 7.54 -6.87 3.03
N ASN A 55 7.77 -5.68 3.59
CA ASN A 55 8.13 -5.48 5.00
C ASN A 55 6.93 -5.11 5.88
N SER A 56 5.72 -5.13 5.32
CA SER A 56 4.48 -4.77 6.03
C SER A 56 3.62 -6.00 6.29
N ILE A 57 2.60 -5.84 7.14
CA ILE A 57 1.56 -6.88 7.34
C ILE A 57 0.81 -7.23 6.06
N TYR A 58 0.82 -6.34 5.06
CA TYR A 58 0.15 -6.56 3.78
C TYR A 58 0.87 -7.55 2.86
N SER A 59 2.14 -7.87 3.16
CA SER A 59 2.89 -8.92 2.48
C SER A 59 2.16 -10.27 2.48
N SER A 60 1.35 -10.55 3.51
CA SER A 60 0.54 -11.77 3.61
C SER A 60 -0.58 -11.89 2.56
N TYR A 61 -0.91 -10.80 1.87
CA TYR A 61 -1.91 -10.78 0.79
C TYR A 61 -1.29 -10.87 -0.61
N ILE A 62 0.05 -10.85 -0.71
CA ILE A 62 0.75 -11.05 -1.97
C ILE A 62 0.55 -12.50 -2.39
N ILE A 63 -0.09 -12.71 -3.53
CA ILE A 63 -0.26 -14.04 -4.10
C ILE A 63 1.01 -14.37 -4.87
N THR A 64 1.82 -15.28 -4.35
CA THR A 64 2.92 -15.90 -5.10
C THR A 64 2.35 -17.11 -5.84
N GLU A 65 2.29 -17.04 -7.18
CA GLU A 65 1.98 -18.19 -8.04
C GLU A 65 3.05 -19.28 -7.95
#